data_AF-A0A1I7GJ15-F1
#
_entry.id   AF-A0A1I7GJ15-F1
#
_cell.length_a   1.000
_cell.length_b   1.000
_cell.length_c   1.000
_cell.angle_alpha   90.00
_cell.angle_beta   90.00
_cell.angle_gamma   90.00
#
_symmetry.space_group_name_H-M   'P 1'
#
loop_
_entity.id
_entity.type
_entity.pdbx_description
1 polymer ?
#
loop_
_entity_poly.entity_id
_entity_poly.type
_entity_poly.pdbx_seq_one_letter_code
_entity_poly.pdbx_strand_id
1 'polypeptide(L)' 'MAGRYEISDQGWALIEDIVSPDTPAGRGRPRRDDRQMLNGIFWILCSGAKCRDLPERFGPWKTVYQRFR' A
#
# COMPACT_ATOMS: atom_id res chain seq x y z
N MET A 1 10.51 7.59 -11.98
CA MET A 1 11.26 8.05 -10.79
C MET A 1 10.34 7.84 -9.60
N ALA A 2 10.59 6.84 -8.76
CA ALA A 2 9.78 6.61 -7.56
C ALA A 2 10.15 7.66 -6.50
N GLY A 3 9.15 8.23 -5.80
CA GLY A 3 9.40 9.14 -4.70
C GLY A 3 10.07 8.43 -3.53
N ARG A 4 10.58 9.21 -2.55
CA ARG A 4 11.11 8.62 -1.32
C ARG A 4 10.02 7.75 -0.69
N TYR A 5 10.33 6.47 -0.46
CA TYR A 5 9.46 5.44 0.14
C TYR A 5 8.40 4.82 -0.77
N GLU A 6 8.46 5.05 -2.09
CA GLU A 6 7.57 4.38 -3.05
C GLU A 6 8.29 3.23 -3.78
N ILE A 7 7.56 2.16 -4.04
CA ILE A 7 8.08 1.05 -4.84
C ILE A 7 8.15 1.44 -6.32
N SER A 8 9.28 1.12 -6.95
CA SER A 8 9.45 1.28 -8.40
C SER A 8 8.48 0.38 -9.15
N ASP A 9 8.13 0.76 -10.39
CA ASP A 9 7.25 -0.07 -11.24
C ASP A 9 7.83 -1.47 -11.45
N GLN A 10 9.16 -1.58 -11.56
CA GLN A 10 9.87 -2.85 -11.67
C GLN A 10 9.78 -3.69 -10.40
N GLY A 11 9.95 -3.08 -9.22
CA GLY A 11 9.80 -3.77 -7.94
C GLY A 11 8.35 -4.21 -7.71
N TRP A 12 7.39 -3.37 -8.12
CA TRP A 12 5.97 -3.68 -8.09
C TRP A 12 5.65 -4.91 -8.92
N ALA A 13 6.09 -4.96 -10.19
CA ALA A 13 5.83 -6.08 -11.08
C ALA A 13 6.34 -7.44 -10.56
N LEU A 14 7.35 -7.44 -9.67
CA LEU A 14 7.86 -8.66 -9.04
C LEU A 14 7.01 -9.15 -7.86
N ILE A 15 6.31 -8.26 -7.18
CA ILE A 15 5.54 -8.57 -5.96
C ILE A 15 4.02 -8.48 -6.17
N GLU A 16 3.58 -7.89 -7.27
CA GLU A 16 2.18 -7.64 -7.59
C GLU A 16 1.36 -8.94 -7.52
N ASP A 17 1.84 -10.03 -8.10
CA ASP A 17 1.17 -11.33 -8.08
C ASP A 17 0.98 -11.91 -6.65
N ILE A 18 1.89 -11.55 -5.73
CA ILE A 18 1.85 -12.01 -4.33
C ILE A 18 0.89 -11.14 -3.50
N VAL A 19 0.89 -9.83 -3.73
CA VAL A 19 0.17 -8.84 -2.89
C VAL A 19 -1.23 -8.54 -3.42
N SER A 20 -1.39 -8.62 -4.73
CA SER A 20 -2.62 -8.49 -5.50
C SER A 20 -2.84 -9.76 -6.32
N PRO A 21 -3.04 -10.92 -5.68
CA PRO A 21 -3.43 -12.10 -6.43
C PRO A 21 -4.72 -11.74 -7.20
N ASP A 22 -4.82 -12.20 -8.44
CA ASP A 22 -5.93 -12.05 -9.41
C ASP A 22 -7.22 -12.71 -8.90
N THR A 23 -7.58 -12.41 -7.65
CA THR A 23 -8.74 -12.91 -6.97
C THR A 23 -9.89 -12.07 -7.49
N PRO A 24 -10.84 -12.66 -8.25
CA PRO A 24 -11.97 -11.92 -8.78
C PRO A 24 -12.62 -11.16 -7.63
N ALA A 25 -12.96 -9.89 -7.88
CA ALA A 25 -13.66 -9.05 -6.92
C ALA A 25 -14.97 -9.76 -6.55
N GLY A 26 -14.92 -10.57 -5.49
CA GLY A 26 -16.11 -11.16 -4.90
C GLY A 26 -17.06 -10.05 -4.49
N ARG A 27 -18.35 -10.38 -4.36
CA ARG A 27 -19.44 -9.47 -3.97
C ARG A 27 -19.01 -8.59 -2.77
N GLY A 28 -18.56 -7.35 -3.04
CA GLY A 28 -17.92 -6.51 -2.04
C GLY A 28 -17.30 -5.24 -2.63
N ARG A 29 -16.80 -4.34 -1.75
CA ARG A 29 -16.15 -3.09 -2.16
C ARG A 29 -14.88 -3.42 -2.96
N PRO A 30 -14.65 -2.77 -4.12
CA PRO A 30 -13.42 -2.99 -4.88
C PRO A 30 -12.19 -2.79 -4.00
N ARG A 31 -11.22 -3.70 -4.16
CA ARG A 31 -9.93 -3.60 -3.46
C ARG A 31 -9.32 -2.23 -3.78
N ARG A 32 -8.86 -1.53 -2.75
CA ARG A 32 -8.09 -0.30 -2.97
C ARG A 32 -6.76 -0.67 -3.60
N ASP A 33 -6.23 0.28 -4.36
CA ASP A 33 -4.91 0.20 -4.98
C ASP A 33 -3.86 -0.33 -3.98
N ASP A 34 -3.49 -1.59 -4.17
CA ASP A 34 -2.62 -2.34 -3.27
C ASP A 34 -1.21 -1.73 -3.25
N ARG A 35 -0.81 -1.10 -4.36
CA ARG A 35 0.45 -0.39 -4.49
C ARG A 35 0.49 0.85 -3.61
N GLN A 36 -0.58 1.65 -3.61
CA GLN A 36 -0.68 2.80 -2.72
C GLN A 36 -0.62 2.37 -1.24
N MET A 37 -1.22 1.23 -0.94
CA MET A 37 -1.25 0.69 0.41
C MET A 37 0.13 0.25 0.89
N LEU A 38 0.88 -0.48 0.05
CA LEU A 38 2.26 -0.85 0.34
C LEU A 38 3.18 0.37 0.43
N ASN A 39 3.03 1.36 -0.45
CA ASN A 39 3.76 2.62 -0.34
C ASN A 39 3.49 3.32 0.99
N GLY A 40 2.25 3.27 1.49
CA GLY A 40 1.91 3.79 2.80
C GLY A 40 2.59 3.03 3.96
N ILE A 41 2.66 1.69 3.87
CA ILE A 41 3.38 0.86 4.85
C ILE A 41 4.88 1.18 4.83
N PHE A 42 5.50 1.24 3.65
CA PHE A 42 6.91 1.60 3.51
C PHE A 42 7.20 3.00 4.03
N TRP A 43 6.30 3.95 3.80
CA TRP A 43 6.44 5.28 4.37
C TRP A 43 6.46 5.24 5.90
N ILE A 44 5.57 4.50 6.55
CA ILE A 44 5.53 4.37 8.01
C ILE A 44 6.81 3.69 8.53
N LEU A 45 7.21 2.57 7.91
CA LEU A 45 8.38 1.80 8.33
C LEU A 45 9.69 2.59 8.16
N CYS A 46 9.84 3.31 7.05
CA CYS A 46 11.06 4.05 6.76
C CYS A 46 11.09 5.45 7.40
N SER A 47 9.95 6.11 7.54
CA SER A 47 9.87 7.43 8.19
C SER A 47 9.89 7.32 9.71
N GLY A 48 9.53 6.16 10.29
CA GLY A 48 9.38 5.98 11.74
C GLY A 48 8.27 6.85 12.36
N ALA A 49 7.49 7.54 11.53
CA ALA A 49 6.40 8.41 11.95
C ALA A 49 5.22 7.58 12.44
N LYS A 50 4.33 8.20 13.21
CA LYS A 50 3.13 7.52 13.67
C LYS A 50 2.27 7.21 12.45
N CYS A 51 1.67 6.02 12.45
CA CYS A 51 0.74 5.58 11.41
C CYS A 51 -0.35 6.63 11.12
N ARG A 52 -0.73 7.42 12.14
CA ARG A 52 -1.75 8.48 12.06
C ARG A 52 -1.31 9.72 11.26
N ASP A 53 -0.01 9.92 11.09
CA ASP A 53 0.57 11.02 10.29
C ASP A 53 0.78 10.62 8.82
N LEU A 54 0.29 9.42 8.43
CA LEU A 54 0.37 8.95 7.06
C LEU A 54 -0.27 9.97 6.10
N PRO A 55 0.46 10.42 5.07
CA PRO A 55 -0.08 11.30 4.04
C PRO A 55 -1.31 10.70 3.36
N GLU A 56 -2.38 11.51 3.20
CA GLU A 56 -3.63 11.07 2.56
C GLU A 56 -3.46 10.53 1.14
N ARG A 57 -2.35 10.86 0.45
CA ARG A 57 -2.00 10.31 -0.88
C ARG A 57 -1.85 8.79 -0.90
N PHE A 58 -1.55 8.16 0.24
CA PHE A 58 -1.47 6.70 0.38
C PHE A 58 -2.80 6.09 0.84
N GLY A 59 -3.84 6.91 0.96
CA GLY A 59 -5.14 6.55 1.47
C GLY A 59 -5.26 6.67 3.00
N PRO A 60 -6.43 6.31 3.56
CA PRO A 60 -6.70 6.40 4.98
C PRO A 60 -5.77 5.50 5.78
N TRP A 61 -5.05 6.10 6.73
CA TRP A 61 -4.14 5.38 7.63
C TRP A 61 -4.78 4.19 8.33
N LYS A 62 -6.09 4.27 8.65
CA LYS A 62 -6.84 3.16 9.26
C LYS A 62 -6.86 1.92 8.37
N THR A 63 -7.02 2.11 7.06
CA THR A 63 -7.02 1.02 6.09
C THR A 63 -5.64 0.40 6.02
N VAL A 64 -4.59 1.21 5.90
CA VAL A 64 -3.18 0.77 5.88
C VAL A 64 -2.85 -0.04 7.14
N TYR A 65 -3.21 0.50 8.31
CA TYR A 65 -3.01 -0.16 9.60
C TYR A 65 -3.78 -1.49 9.71
N GLN A 66 -5.03 -1.55 9.24
CA GLN A 66 -5.83 -2.78 9.25
C GLN A 66 -5.23 -3.92 8.43
N ARG A 67 -4.45 -3.62 7.40
CA ARG A 67 -3.78 -4.63 6.57
C ARG A 67 -2.38 -4.97 7.05
N PHE A 68 -1.78 -4.08 7.83
CA PHE A 68 -0.50 -4.34 8.49
C PHE A 68 -0.66 -5.19 9.76
N ARG A 69 -1.82 -5.14 10.41
CA ARG A 69 -2.18 -6.00 11.55
C ARG A 69 -2.50 -7.42 11.10
#